data_AF-A0A2E5S440-F1
#
_entry.id   AF-A0A2E5S440-F1
#
_cell.length_a   1.000
_cell.length_b   1.000
_cell.length_c   1.000
_cell.angle_alpha   90.00
_cell.angle_beta   90.00
_cell.angle_gamma   90.00
#
_symmetry.space_group_name_H-M   'P 1'
#
loop_
_entity.id
_entity.type
_entity.pdbx_description
1 polymer ?
#
loop_
_entity_poly.entity_id
_entity_poly.type
_entity_poly.pdbx_seq_one_letter_code
_entity_poly.pdbx_strand_id
1 'polypeptide(L)'
;MHRTIWALILLVSFCSPGPSRMEAEESSVFPEIFKGRCLKARNGCPCYEKGNPESRTVRNYFHAESLRKAGPGISHNGETYIPVVRNAVISETGPRCFVPASALISMKYSKVLEAEHQKLDHTPLTLTKLVKLPGEVSSQRLQKEYQHVEVRKVWPTFYHLAMEDFHPGPKVAVKSPAGKTIGYASKDFLEQVMWEGSGVGLDGKKYHYAGRPGKYNTYNLRWGHGAGYNYQVFPYRTIAVNFSGLCRSLTSIRGCAKKTLIGLLVYIPEVASKKIKMPGGAEHDGYFCITDTGSPYYIREDRIDMFVGTHGGGNPYLPAKRQSNHLIRGGIKNLVPSDWKIWNTDTKRVWCNIAQAESGACTHDYRNTAPEKSLTLQAVFSKDGKPVRCNKNP
;
A
#
# COMPACT_ATOMS: atom_id res chain seq x y z
N MET A 1 -62.05 -51.75 -34.24
CA MET A 1 -61.61 -50.33 -34.09
C MET A 1 -60.10 -50.29 -34.24
N HIS A 2 -59.64 -50.09 -35.47
CA HIS A 2 -58.23 -49.93 -35.83
C HIS A 2 -58.01 -48.49 -36.27
N ARG A 3 -56.94 -47.85 -35.80
CA ARG A 3 -56.21 -46.82 -36.55
C ARG A 3 -54.83 -46.59 -35.95
N THR A 4 -53.89 -47.26 -36.60
CA THR A 4 -52.61 -46.78 -37.15
C THR A 4 -52.01 -45.50 -36.59
N ILE A 5 -50.78 -45.69 -36.13
CA ILE A 5 -49.77 -44.74 -35.63
C ILE A 5 -49.21 -43.90 -36.79
N TRP A 6 -49.06 -42.59 -36.58
CA TRP A 6 -48.08 -41.74 -37.26
C TRP A 6 -47.18 -41.10 -36.21
N ALA A 7 -45.89 -41.41 -36.28
CA ALA A 7 -44.83 -40.87 -35.43
C ALA A 7 -44.27 -39.60 -36.05
N LEU A 8 -44.25 -38.50 -35.28
CA LEU A 8 -43.51 -37.29 -35.59
C LEU A 8 -42.25 -37.28 -34.71
N ILE A 9 -41.09 -37.47 -35.33
CA ILE A 9 -39.78 -37.39 -34.66
C ILE A 9 -39.31 -35.93 -34.73
N LEU A 10 -39.37 -35.24 -33.59
CA LEU A 10 -38.68 -33.97 -33.36
C LEU A 10 -37.33 -34.28 -32.70
N LEU A 11 -36.25 -34.15 -33.48
CA LEU A 11 -34.87 -34.15 -32.99
C LEU A 11 -34.60 -32.84 -32.24
N VAL A 12 -34.76 -32.86 -30.91
CA VAL A 12 -34.23 -31.83 -30.03
C VAL A 12 -32.77 -32.15 -29.76
N SER A 13 -31.88 -31.39 -30.38
CA SER A 13 -30.44 -31.44 -30.14
C SER A 13 -30.16 -30.97 -28.70
N PHE A 14 -29.75 -31.91 -27.84
CA PHE A 14 -29.27 -31.60 -26.50
C PHE A 14 -27.88 -30.96 -26.59
N CYS A 15 -27.81 -29.62 -26.50
CA CYS A 15 -26.57 -28.92 -26.16
C CYS A 15 -26.16 -29.31 -24.73
N SER A 16 -25.26 -30.27 -24.60
CA SER A 16 -24.52 -30.48 -23.35
C SER A 16 -23.47 -29.37 -23.22
N PRO A 17 -23.43 -28.60 -22.12
CA PRO A 17 -22.33 -27.68 -21.88
C PRO A 17 -21.09 -28.53 -21.61
N GLY A 18 -20.22 -28.65 -22.62
CA GLY A 18 -18.90 -29.23 -22.43
C GLY A 18 -18.12 -28.42 -21.39
N PRO A 19 -17.27 -29.05 -20.56
CA PRO A 19 -16.40 -28.31 -19.67
C PRO A 19 -15.48 -27.46 -20.55
N SER A 20 -15.70 -26.16 -20.52
CA SER A 20 -14.75 -25.16 -21.00
C SER A 20 -13.46 -25.34 -20.20
N ARG A 21 -12.56 -26.17 -20.71
CA ARG A 21 -11.15 -26.10 -20.38
C ARG A 21 -10.67 -24.80 -20.98
N MET A 22 -10.60 -23.76 -20.15
CA MET A 22 -9.70 -22.65 -20.43
C MET A 22 -8.30 -23.24 -20.61
N GLU A 23 -7.87 -23.36 -21.86
CA GLU A 23 -6.46 -23.55 -22.17
C GLU A 23 -5.76 -22.27 -21.72
N ALA A 24 -5.10 -22.37 -20.55
CA ALA A 24 -4.26 -21.32 -20.04
C ALA A 24 -3.07 -21.17 -21.00
N GLU A 25 -2.93 -19.99 -21.61
CA GLU A 25 -1.72 -19.62 -22.34
C GLU A 25 -0.48 -19.91 -21.48
N GLU A 26 0.43 -20.71 -22.02
CA GLU A 26 1.70 -21.07 -21.39
C GLU A 26 2.63 -19.87 -21.29
N SER A 27 2.55 -19.19 -20.14
CA SER A 27 3.72 -18.85 -19.32
C SER A 27 3.24 -18.58 -17.90
N SER A 28 2.90 -19.63 -17.16
CA SER A 28 2.51 -19.58 -15.75
C SER A 28 3.69 -19.32 -14.79
N VAL A 29 4.87 -18.95 -15.31
CA VAL A 29 6.06 -18.64 -14.51
C VAL A 29 5.93 -17.25 -13.90
N PHE A 30 5.56 -17.20 -12.63
CA PHE A 30 5.60 -16.00 -11.81
C PHE A 30 6.95 -15.31 -11.90
N PRO A 31 7.00 -13.98 -12.05
CA PRO A 31 8.24 -13.26 -12.27
C PRO A 31 9.16 -13.38 -11.05
N GLU A 32 10.39 -13.83 -11.22
CA GLU A 32 11.35 -13.76 -10.11
C GLU A 32 11.67 -12.28 -9.84
N ILE A 33 11.30 -11.82 -8.63
CA ILE A 33 11.50 -10.44 -8.20
C ILE A 33 12.62 -10.44 -7.15
N PHE A 34 13.55 -9.53 -7.34
CA PHE A 34 14.67 -9.30 -6.45
C PHE A 34 14.57 -7.92 -5.81
N LYS A 35 15.17 -7.84 -4.63
CA LYS A 35 15.61 -6.61 -4.01
C LYS A 35 17.12 -6.48 -4.27
N GLY A 36 17.54 -5.38 -4.91
CA GLY A 36 18.96 -5.10 -5.12
C GLY A 36 19.70 -4.82 -3.80
N ARG A 37 20.87 -5.44 -3.61
CA ARG A 37 21.76 -5.19 -2.47
C ARG A 37 22.92 -4.29 -2.91
N CYS A 38 22.83 -3.02 -2.56
CA CYS A 38 23.88 -2.04 -2.83
C CYS A 38 24.20 -1.18 -1.58
N LEU A 39 24.92 -1.75 -0.62
CA LEU A 39 25.14 -1.10 0.68
C LEU A 39 26.25 -0.04 0.58
N LYS A 40 26.09 1.04 1.37
CA LYS A 40 27.08 2.12 1.53
C LYS A 40 27.55 2.81 0.24
N ALA A 41 26.86 2.64 -0.89
CA ALA A 41 27.22 3.23 -2.18
C ALA A 41 26.31 4.40 -2.55
N ARG A 42 26.77 5.64 -2.31
CA ARG A 42 26.00 6.88 -2.55
C ARG A 42 25.54 7.03 -4.00
N ASN A 43 26.37 6.59 -4.95
CA ASN A 43 26.11 6.71 -6.38
C ASN A 43 25.43 5.46 -6.98
N GLY A 44 25.04 4.50 -6.13
CA GLY A 44 24.52 3.20 -6.54
C GLY A 44 25.61 2.22 -6.97
N CYS A 45 25.18 1.03 -7.35
CA CYS A 45 26.04 -0.08 -7.78
C CYS A 45 25.84 -0.32 -9.27
N PRO A 46 26.89 -0.78 -9.98
CA PRO A 46 26.84 -0.93 -11.42
C PRO A 46 25.86 -2.02 -11.85
N CYS A 47 25.11 -1.75 -12.91
CA CYS A 47 24.33 -2.72 -13.66
C CYS A 47 24.88 -2.77 -15.09
N TYR A 48 25.48 -3.91 -15.43
CA TYR A 48 26.36 -4.06 -16.58
C TYR A 48 25.60 -4.37 -17.88
N GLU A 49 26.18 -4.01 -19.03
CA GLU A 49 25.61 -4.31 -20.35
C GLU A 49 25.69 -5.79 -20.70
N LYS A 50 26.75 -6.46 -20.27
CA LYS A 50 26.99 -7.90 -20.38
C LYS A 50 27.19 -8.51 -18.98
N GLY A 51 27.08 -9.83 -18.87
CA GLY A 51 27.24 -10.57 -17.61
C GLY A 51 28.70 -10.71 -17.16
N ASN A 52 29.43 -9.59 -17.06
CA ASN A 52 30.79 -9.50 -16.53
C ASN A 52 31.08 -8.07 -16.04
N PRO A 53 32.00 -7.89 -15.08
CA PRO A 53 32.26 -6.59 -14.47
C PRO A 53 33.11 -5.65 -15.35
N GLU A 54 33.82 -6.15 -16.36
CA GLU A 54 34.60 -5.35 -17.32
C GLU A 54 33.71 -4.65 -18.36
N SER A 55 32.47 -5.11 -18.51
CA SER A 55 31.49 -4.51 -19.40
C SER A 55 31.13 -3.09 -18.96
N ARG A 56 30.75 -2.27 -19.93
CA ARG A 56 30.17 -0.94 -19.68
C ARG A 56 28.98 -1.03 -18.73
N THR A 57 28.93 -0.11 -17.76
CA THR A 57 27.76 0.10 -16.90
C THR A 57 26.65 0.79 -17.72
N VAL A 58 25.49 0.13 -17.83
CA VAL A 58 24.31 0.69 -18.49
C VAL A 58 23.63 1.72 -17.59
N ARG A 59 23.53 1.39 -16.30
CA ARG A 59 22.95 2.24 -15.26
C ARG A 59 23.45 1.80 -13.90
N ASN A 60 23.29 2.66 -12.90
CA ASN A 60 23.40 2.23 -11.51
C ASN A 60 22.03 1.81 -10.96
N TYR A 61 22.04 0.88 -10.01
CA TYR A 61 20.89 0.54 -9.17
C TYR A 61 21.20 0.85 -7.70
N PHE A 62 20.17 1.16 -6.93
CA PHE A 62 20.33 1.48 -5.50
C PHE A 62 19.93 0.32 -4.60
N HIS A 63 20.35 0.38 -3.33
CA HIS A 63 19.88 -0.61 -2.35
C HIS A 63 18.36 -0.59 -2.29
N ALA A 64 17.78 -1.77 -2.16
CA ALA A 64 16.35 -1.97 -2.10
C ALA A 64 15.57 -1.59 -3.37
N GLU A 65 16.24 -1.33 -4.50
CA GLU A 65 15.58 -1.22 -5.79
C GLU A 65 14.93 -2.56 -6.16
N SER A 66 13.67 -2.52 -6.60
CA SER A 66 12.98 -3.74 -7.03
C SER A 66 13.31 -4.06 -8.48
N LEU A 67 13.87 -5.25 -8.68
CA LEU A 67 14.38 -5.73 -9.94
C LEU A 67 13.62 -7.01 -10.32
N ARG A 68 13.31 -7.18 -11.60
CA ARG A 68 12.66 -8.39 -12.13
C ARG A 68 13.63 -9.11 -13.03
N LYS A 69 13.74 -10.44 -12.88
CA LYS A 69 14.54 -11.27 -13.76
C LYS A 69 14.07 -11.15 -15.21
N ALA A 70 15.03 -11.03 -16.13
CA ALA A 70 14.79 -10.78 -17.55
C ALA A 70 15.57 -11.77 -18.44
N GLY A 71 15.70 -13.02 -17.99
CA GLY A 71 16.37 -14.09 -18.73
C GLY A 71 17.21 -15.02 -17.84
N PRO A 72 17.91 -16.00 -18.46
CA PRO A 72 18.82 -16.89 -17.76
C PRO A 72 20.08 -16.14 -17.29
N GLY A 73 20.67 -16.62 -16.19
CA GLY A 73 21.94 -16.09 -15.69
C GLY A 73 23.12 -16.51 -16.57
N ILE A 74 24.18 -15.71 -16.55
CA ILE A 74 25.44 -15.99 -17.26
C ILE A 74 26.55 -16.14 -16.21
N SER A 75 27.35 -17.19 -16.33
CA SER A 75 28.52 -17.39 -15.47
C SER A 75 29.75 -16.73 -16.10
N HIS A 76 30.50 -15.97 -15.31
CA HIS A 76 31.77 -15.38 -15.69
C HIS A 76 32.73 -15.44 -14.50
N ASN A 77 33.91 -16.05 -14.68
CA ASN A 77 34.93 -16.22 -13.64
C ASN A 77 34.40 -16.79 -12.31
N GLY A 78 33.45 -17.73 -12.38
CA GLY A 78 32.85 -18.37 -11.20
C GLY A 78 31.74 -17.56 -10.51
N GLU A 79 31.46 -16.33 -10.95
CA GLU A 79 30.34 -15.53 -10.47
C GLU A 79 29.18 -15.57 -11.48
N THR A 80 27.95 -15.71 -10.97
CA THR A 80 26.74 -15.70 -11.81
C THR A 80 26.15 -14.29 -11.89
N TYR A 81 25.91 -13.81 -13.11
CA TYR A 81 25.27 -12.53 -13.40
C TYR A 81 23.85 -12.75 -13.90
N ILE A 82 22.88 -12.11 -13.25
CA ILE A 82 21.47 -12.24 -13.57
C ILE A 82 21.03 -11.04 -14.41
N PRO A 83 20.42 -11.24 -15.60
CA PRO A 83 19.81 -10.15 -16.34
C PRO A 83 18.55 -9.69 -15.61
N VAL A 84 18.43 -8.38 -15.42
CA VAL A 84 17.34 -7.74 -14.69
C VAL A 84 16.82 -6.50 -15.41
N VAL A 85 15.56 -6.17 -15.14
CA VAL A 85 14.92 -4.88 -15.44
C VAL A 85 14.31 -4.32 -14.16
N ARG A 86 13.88 -3.06 -14.13
CA ARG A 86 13.10 -2.55 -12.99
C ARG A 86 11.73 -3.24 -12.95
N ASN A 87 11.28 -3.66 -11.77
CA ASN A 87 10.06 -4.44 -11.58
C ASN A 87 8.78 -3.57 -11.59
N ALA A 88 8.54 -2.80 -12.63
CA ALA A 88 7.80 -1.56 -12.43
C ALA A 88 6.31 -1.58 -12.79
N VAL A 89 5.47 -1.15 -11.83
CA VAL A 89 4.33 -0.23 -12.11
C VAL A 89 4.71 1.23 -11.75
N ILE A 90 5.74 1.42 -10.92
CA ILE A 90 6.05 2.69 -10.21
C ILE A 90 7.27 3.41 -10.83
N SER A 91 7.87 2.87 -11.89
CA SER A 91 8.94 3.50 -12.67
C SER A 91 8.91 2.98 -14.11
N GLU A 92 9.66 3.58 -15.03
CA GLU A 92 9.89 2.96 -16.33
C GLU A 92 10.78 1.73 -16.14
N THR A 93 10.43 0.61 -16.79
CA THR A 93 11.16 -0.67 -16.75
C THR A 93 12.66 -0.48 -17.00
N GLY A 94 13.03 0.53 -17.81
CA GLY A 94 14.41 0.88 -18.15
C GLY A 94 15.09 -0.18 -19.00
N PRO A 95 16.36 0.03 -19.37
CA PRO A 95 17.12 -0.95 -20.13
C PRO A 95 17.43 -2.18 -19.26
N ARG A 96 17.42 -3.35 -19.92
CA ARG A 96 17.93 -4.60 -19.35
C ARG A 96 19.43 -4.46 -19.08
N CYS A 97 19.87 -4.95 -17.93
CA CYS A 97 21.29 -4.98 -17.55
C CYS A 97 21.56 -6.18 -16.63
N PHE A 98 22.82 -6.45 -16.31
CA PHE A 98 23.27 -7.61 -15.54
C PHE A 98 23.76 -7.19 -14.16
N VAL A 99 23.36 -7.94 -13.14
CA VAL A 99 23.76 -7.74 -11.75
C VAL A 99 24.30 -9.07 -11.19
N PRO A 100 25.41 -9.07 -10.43
CA PRO A 100 25.86 -10.26 -9.71
C PRO A 100 24.76 -10.87 -8.84
N ALA A 101 24.59 -12.19 -8.89
CA ALA A 101 23.58 -12.90 -8.09
C ALA A 101 23.78 -12.68 -6.58
N SER A 102 25.03 -12.54 -6.14
CA SER A 102 25.44 -12.20 -4.76
C SER A 102 24.87 -10.85 -4.27
N ALA A 103 24.54 -9.96 -5.21
CA ALA A 103 23.97 -8.63 -4.96
C ALA A 103 22.44 -8.60 -5.16
N LEU A 104 21.78 -9.75 -5.28
CA LEU A 104 20.33 -9.86 -5.41
C LEU A 104 19.74 -10.66 -4.25
N ILE A 105 18.68 -10.13 -3.64
CA ILE A 105 17.92 -10.83 -2.60
C ILE A 105 16.59 -11.25 -3.21
N SER A 106 16.35 -12.56 -3.32
CA SER A 106 15.08 -13.08 -3.86
C SER A 106 13.92 -12.74 -2.91
N MET A 107 12.87 -12.15 -3.47
CA MET A 107 11.68 -11.75 -2.73
C MET A 107 10.63 -12.86 -2.80
N LYS A 108 10.24 -13.37 -1.64
CA LYS A 108 9.15 -14.35 -1.52
C LYS A 108 7.81 -13.63 -1.47
N TYR A 109 6.85 -14.10 -2.26
CA TYR A 109 5.48 -13.59 -2.27
C TYR A 109 4.52 -14.70 -2.73
N SER A 110 3.25 -14.61 -2.36
CA SER A 110 2.23 -15.55 -2.84
C SER A 110 2.00 -15.40 -4.34
N LYS A 111 1.92 -16.54 -5.03
CA LYS A 111 1.54 -16.65 -6.44
C LYS A 111 0.06 -16.27 -6.69
N VAL A 112 -0.73 -16.01 -5.66
CA VAL A 112 -2.08 -15.48 -5.83
C VAL A 112 -1.98 -14.00 -6.25
N LEU A 113 -2.49 -13.69 -7.45
CA LEU A 113 -2.48 -12.33 -8.02
C LEU A 113 -3.71 -11.52 -7.64
N GLU A 114 -4.83 -12.20 -7.43
CA GLU A 114 -6.14 -11.61 -7.13
C GLU A 114 -6.78 -12.42 -6.01
N ALA A 115 -7.37 -11.75 -5.02
CA ALA A 115 -8.07 -12.36 -3.89
C ALA A 115 -9.55 -12.03 -3.94
N GLU A 116 -10.41 -12.93 -3.45
CA GLU A 116 -11.86 -12.71 -3.44
C GLU A 116 -12.22 -11.43 -2.67
N HIS A 117 -11.57 -11.22 -1.52
CA HIS A 117 -11.74 -10.05 -0.67
C HIS A 117 -11.31 -8.72 -1.33
N GLN A 118 -10.66 -8.73 -2.50
CA GLN A 118 -10.43 -7.52 -3.30
C GLN A 118 -11.67 -7.03 -4.03
N LYS A 119 -12.76 -7.82 -4.07
CA LYS A 119 -14.04 -7.44 -4.70
C LYS A 119 -14.99 -6.71 -3.75
N LEU A 120 -14.61 -6.53 -2.48
CA LEU A 120 -15.39 -5.74 -1.52
C LEU A 120 -15.62 -4.33 -2.08
N ASP A 121 -16.72 -3.67 -1.72
CA ASP A 121 -17.01 -2.32 -2.21
C ASP A 121 -16.11 -1.26 -1.52
N HIS A 122 -15.02 -0.84 -2.17
CA HIS A 122 -14.10 0.22 -1.72
C HIS A 122 -14.52 1.65 -2.08
N THR A 123 -15.76 1.90 -2.48
CA THR A 123 -16.20 3.27 -2.77
C THR A 123 -15.94 4.16 -1.54
N PRO A 124 -15.19 5.27 -1.70
CA PRO A 124 -14.91 6.18 -0.59
C PRO A 124 -16.21 6.73 -0.02
N LEU A 125 -16.29 6.88 1.30
CA LEU A 125 -17.43 7.55 1.92
C LEU A 125 -17.60 8.96 1.35
N THR A 126 -18.85 9.41 1.19
CA THR A 126 -19.14 10.81 0.86
C THR A 126 -18.73 11.72 2.01
N LEU A 127 -18.43 12.99 1.73
CA LEU A 127 -18.06 13.95 2.77
C LEU A 127 -19.15 14.08 3.85
N THR A 128 -20.43 14.08 3.45
CA THR A 128 -21.58 14.10 4.37
C THR A 128 -21.54 12.94 5.38
N LYS A 129 -21.17 11.72 4.94
CA LYS A 129 -21.00 10.59 5.85
C LYS A 129 -19.67 10.67 6.61
N LEU A 130 -18.64 11.25 6.01
CA LEU A 130 -17.30 11.26 6.57
C LEU A 130 -17.16 12.21 7.76
N VAL A 131 -17.87 13.36 7.78
CA VAL A 131 -17.63 14.44 8.76
C VAL A 131 -18.82 14.75 9.66
N LYS A 132 -18.53 15.28 10.84
CA LYS A 132 -19.52 15.70 11.86
C LYS A 132 -19.95 17.15 11.65
N LEU A 133 -20.61 17.44 10.54
CA LEU A 133 -21.15 18.77 10.25
C LEU A 133 -22.65 18.67 9.95
N PRO A 134 -23.45 19.70 10.31
CA PRO A 134 -24.87 19.74 9.97
C PRO A 134 -25.07 19.95 8.47
N GLY A 135 -26.10 19.30 7.92
CA GLY A 135 -26.51 19.42 6.52
C GLY A 135 -25.61 18.67 5.54
N GLU A 136 -25.83 18.90 4.24
CA GLU A 136 -25.00 18.33 3.19
C GLU A 136 -23.60 18.93 3.21
N VAL A 137 -22.58 18.07 3.10
CA VAL A 137 -21.17 18.49 3.06
C VAL A 137 -20.60 18.19 1.69
N SER A 138 -20.12 19.23 1.03
CA SER A 138 -19.44 19.15 -0.27
C SER A 138 -18.03 19.73 -0.18
N SER A 139 -17.18 19.41 -1.16
CA SER A 139 -15.83 19.96 -1.26
C SER A 139 -15.88 21.49 -1.38
N GLN A 140 -16.81 22.01 -2.19
CA GLN A 140 -17.04 23.44 -2.40
C GLN A 140 -17.42 24.15 -1.10
N ARG A 141 -18.33 23.54 -0.31
CA ARG A 141 -18.72 24.07 1.00
C ARG A 141 -17.51 24.14 1.94
N LEU A 142 -16.76 23.04 2.06
CA LEU A 142 -15.58 22.99 2.90
C LEU A 142 -14.55 24.05 2.49
N GLN A 143 -14.23 24.17 1.20
CA GLN A 143 -13.28 25.16 0.68
C GLN A 143 -13.73 26.62 0.89
N LYS A 144 -15.05 26.90 0.89
CA LYS A 144 -15.59 28.25 1.05
C LYS A 144 -15.78 28.66 2.52
N GLU A 145 -16.22 27.73 3.36
CA GLU A 145 -16.70 28.04 4.72
C GLU A 145 -15.67 27.76 5.80
N TYR A 146 -14.65 26.93 5.52
CA TYR A 146 -13.67 26.47 6.49
C TYR A 146 -12.26 26.96 6.13
N GLN A 147 -11.40 26.99 7.13
CA GLN A 147 -10.00 27.35 6.97
C GLN A 147 -9.16 26.10 6.70
N HIS A 148 -8.30 26.18 5.70
CA HIS A 148 -7.31 25.16 5.37
C HIS A 148 -5.93 25.68 5.75
N VAL A 149 -5.40 25.14 6.84
CA VAL A 149 -4.09 25.53 7.36
C VAL A 149 -3.08 24.53 6.83
N GLU A 150 -2.12 25.00 6.02
CA GLU A 150 -1.00 24.17 5.60
C GLU A 150 -0.20 23.73 6.82
N VAL A 151 -0.02 22.41 6.94
CA VAL A 151 0.67 21.80 8.07
C VAL A 151 2.11 21.51 7.73
N ARG A 152 2.34 20.80 6.63
CA ARG A 152 3.67 20.41 6.12
C ARG A 152 3.56 19.72 4.77
N LYS A 153 4.73 19.51 4.15
CA LYS A 153 4.91 18.48 3.12
C LYS A 153 5.02 17.09 3.73
N VAL A 154 4.41 16.11 3.09
CA VAL A 154 4.41 14.70 3.51
C VAL A 154 4.72 13.76 2.35
N TRP A 155 5.33 12.62 2.64
CA TRP A 155 5.60 11.56 1.66
C TRP A 155 4.69 10.35 1.90
N PRO A 156 3.85 9.98 0.93
CA PRO A 156 2.86 8.92 1.12
C PRO A 156 3.47 7.53 0.92
N THR A 157 3.08 6.61 1.80
CA THR A 157 3.02 5.18 1.51
C THR A 157 1.55 4.73 1.47
N PHE A 158 1.32 3.45 1.18
CA PHE A 158 -0.01 2.86 1.18
C PHE A 158 -0.03 1.62 2.06
N TYR A 159 -1.11 1.45 2.82
CA TYR A 159 -1.36 0.27 3.62
C TYR A 159 -2.76 -0.26 3.39
N HIS A 160 -2.97 -1.53 3.71
CA HIS A 160 -4.18 -2.25 3.35
C HIS A 160 -4.51 -3.30 4.41
N LEU A 161 -5.69 -3.89 4.37
CA LEU A 161 -5.96 -5.06 5.19
C LEU A 161 -5.07 -6.21 4.71
N ALA A 162 -4.41 -6.88 5.64
CA ALA A 162 -3.81 -8.17 5.35
C ALA A 162 -4.91 -9.12 4.86
N MET A 163 -4.64 -9.92 3.83
CA MET A 163 -5.58 -10.91 3.32
C MET A 163 -4.93 -12.27 3.34
N GLU A 164 -5.59 -13.25 3.95
CA GLU A 164 -5.03 -14.58 4.07
C GLU A 164 -4.84 -15.27 2.71
N ASP A 165 -5.65 -14.94 1.71
CA ASP A 165 -5.48 -15.35 0.30
C ASP A 165 -4.04 -15.14 -0.22
N PHE A 166 -3.41 -14.04 0.21
CA PHE A 166 -2.06 -13.66 -0.20
C PHE A 166 -0.95 -14.20 0.70
N HIS A 167 -1.32 -14.87 1.79
CA HIS A 167 -0.39 -15.43 2.78
C HIS A 167 -0.87 -16.82 3.22
N PRO A 168 -1.03 -17.76 2.26
CA PRO A 168 -1.48 -19.11 2.57
C PRO A 168 -0.42 -19.84 3.39
N GLY A 169 -0.85 -20.74 4.25
CA GLY A 169 0.09 -21.55 5.03
C GLY A 169 -0.60 -22.44 6.06
N PRO A 170 0.19 -23.05 6.96
CA PRO A 170 -0.35 -23.85 8.05
C PRO A 170 -1.22 -22.98 8.96
N LYS A 171 -2.44 -23.45 9.23
CA LYS A 171 -3.37 -22.79 10.15
C LYS A 171 -2.88 -22.98 11.59
N VAL A 172 -2.83 -21.90 12.34
CA VAL A 172 -2.50 -21.88 13.77
C VAL A 172 -3.61 -21.23 14.57
N ALA A 173 -3.73 -21.60 15.85
CA ALA A 173 -4.74 -21.02 16.73
C ALA A 173 -4.47 -19.53 16.96
N VAL A 174 -5.45 -18.68 16.65
CA VAL A 174 -5.41 -17.25 16.93
C VAL A 174 -5.82 -17.02 18.38
N LYS A 175 -4.98 -16.32 19.16
CA LYS A 175 -5.20 -16.11 20.59
C LYS A 175 -5.59 -14.68 20.91
N SER A 176 -6.61 -14.51 21.75
CA SER A 176 -6.97 -13.21 22.33
C SER A 176 -5.96 -12.75 23.38
N PRO A 177 -6.00 -11.47 23.82
CA PRO A 177 -5.19 -10.99 24.93
C PRO A 177 -5.34 -11.82 26.22
N ALA A 178 -6.52 -12.40 26.44
CA ALA A 178 -6.81 -13.30 27.57
C ALA A 178 -6.37 -14.76 27.35
N GLY A 179 -5.76 -15.07 26.20
CA GLY A 179 -5.30 -16.43 25.86
C GLY A 179 -6.37 -17.36 25.27
N LYS A 180 -7.62 -16.89 25.13
CA LYS A 180 -8.70 -17.66 24.50
C LYS A 180 -8.45 -17.82 23.00
N THR A 181 -8.70 -19.01 22.45
CA THR A 181 -8.73 -19.21 20.99
C THR A 181 -9.93 -18.49 20.39
N ILE A 182 -9.70 -17.62 19.41
CA ILE A 182 -10.74 -16.83 18.72
C ILE A 182 -10.87 -17.19 17.23
N GLY A 183 -10.08 -18.15 16.76
CA GLY A 183 -10.16 -18.71 15.41
C GLY A 183 -8.86 -19.40 15.02
N TYR A 184 -8.74 -19.71 13.72
CA TYR A 184 -7.57 -20.35 13.14
C TYR A 184 -7.24 -19.69 11.81
N ALA A 185 -5.99 -19.27 11.64
CA ALA A 185 -5.53 -18.60 10.42
C ALA A 185 -4.06 -18.94 10.15
N SER A 186 -3.60 -18.69 8.93
CA SER A 186 -2.25 -18.99 8.48
C SER A 186 -1.23 -18.17 9.26
N LYS A 187 -0.11 -18.79 9.66
CA LYS A 187 0.95 -18.09 10.41
C LYS A 187 1.44 -16.83 9.69
N ASP A 188 1.75 -16.95 8.40
CA ASP A 188 2.25 -15.83 7.58
C ASP A 188 1.22 -14.70 7.48
N PHE A 189 -0.07 -15.02 7.38
CA PHE A 189 -1.15 -14.05 7.42
C PHE A 189 -1.18 -13.30 8.76
N LEU A 190 -1.07 -14.01 9.89
CA LEU A 190 -1.05 -13.39 11.22
C LEU A 190 0.16 -12.48 11.45
N GLU A 191 1.30 -12.80 10.82
CA GLU A 191 2.45 -11.90 10.78
C GLU A 191 2.13 -10.62 9.98
N GLN A 192 1.45 -10.73 8.83
CA GLN A 192 1.00 -9.54 8.10
C GLN A 192 -0.04 -8.73 8.87
N VAL A 193 -0.96 -9.36 9.60
CA VAL A 193 -1.91 -8.64 10.47
C VAL A 193 -1.18 -7.81 11.54
N MET A 194 -0.02 -8.27 12.03
CA MET A 194 0.80 -7.46 12.94
C MET A 194 1.38 -6.21 12.27
N TRP A 195 1.78 -6.33 10.99
CA TRP A 195 2.37 -5.22 10.22
C TRP A 195 1.32 -4.21 9.76
N GLU A 196 0.23 -4.69 9.17
CA GLU A 196 -0.86 -3.87 8.62
C GLU A 196 -1.87 -3.42 9.70
N GLY A 197 -1.81 -4.03 10.89
CA GLY A 197 -2.70 -3.77 12.03
C GLY A 197 -4.04 -4.49 11.97
N SER A 198 -4.58 -4.77 10.78
CA SER A 198 -5.84 -5.51 10.60
C SER A 198 -5.80 -6.42 9.36
N GLY A 199 -6.62 -7.47 9.34
CA GLY A 199 -6.75 -8.35 8.18
C GLY A 199 -7.99 -9.23 8.17
N VAL A 200 -8.22 -9.87 7.03
CA VAL A 200 -9.37 -10.75 6.77
C VAL A 200 -8.86 -12.17 6.47
N GLY A 201 -9.32 -13.13 7.27
CA GLY A 201 -9.05 -14.56 7.08
C GLY A 201 -9.90 -15.17 5.97
N LEU A 202 -9.53 -16.36 5.51
CA LEU A 202 -10.29 -17.13 4.52
C LEU A 202 -11.68 -17.54 5.02
N ASP A 203 -11.89 -17.57 6.35
CA ASP A 203 -13.19 -17.83 6.97
C ASP A 203 -14.06 -16.55 7.08
N GLY A 204 -13.62 -15.44 6.47
CA GLY A 204 -14.27 -14.13 6.55
C GLY A 204 -14.10 -13.42 7.89
N LYS A 205 -13.48 -14.06 8.89
CA LYS A 205 -13.23 -13.39 10.18
C LYS A 205 -12.19 -12.31 10.02
N LYS A 206 -12.44 -11.22 10.73
CA LYS A 206 -11.55 -10.07 10.74
C LYS A 206 -10.74 -10.04 12.01
N TYR A 207 -9.44 -9.92 11.87
CA TYR A 207 -8.47 -9.94 12.95
C TYR A 207 -7.75 -8.59 13.04
N HIS A 208 -7.61 -8.09 14.26
CA HIS A 208 -6.87 -6.87 14.58
C HIS A 208 -5.75 -7.21 15.55
N TYR A 209 -4.55 -6.70 15.30
CA TYR A 209 -3.42 -6.89 16.22
C TYR A 209 -3.69 -6.17 17.55
N ALA A 210 -3.62 -6.89 18.67
CA ALA A 210 -3.97 -6.35 19.97
C ALA A 210 -2.83 -5.56 20.65
N GLY A 211 -1.77 -5.20 19.92
CA GLY A 211 -0.61 -4.49 20.46
C GLY A 211 0.32 -5.35 21.32
N ARG A 212 0.12 -6.67 21.36
CA ARG A 212 0.97 -7.63 22.11
C ARG A 212 1.37 -8.80 21.20
N PRO A 213 2.64 -9.24 21.21
CA PRO A 213 3.12 -10.30 20.33
C PRO A 213 2.21 -11.53 20.32
N GLY A 214 1.77 -11.94 19.12
CA GLY A 214 0.90 -13.10 18.91
C GLY A 214 -0.52 -12.99 19.49
N LYS A 215 -0.98 -11.79 19.87
CA LYS A 215 -2.33 -11.55 20.41
C LYS A 215 -3.16 -10.71 19.45
N TYR A 216 -4.42 -11.10 19.27
CA TYR A 216 -5.33 -10.51 18.29
C TYR A 216 -6.73 -10.34 18.89
N ASN A 217 -7.50 -9.40 18.36
CA ASN A 217 -8.93 -9.26 18.61
C ASN A 217 -9.71 -9.54 17.33
N THR A 218 -10.95 -10.00 17.46
CA THR A 218 -11.92 -9.98 16.35
C THR A 218 -12.70 -8.68 16.37
N TYR A 219 -13.15 -8.20 15.21
CA TYR A 219 -13.99 -7.01 15.12
C TYR A 219 -15.08 -7.15 14.05
N ASN A 220 -16.20 -6.44 14.26
CA ASN A 220 -17.35 -6.43 13.34
C ASN A 220 -17.52 -5.05 12.68
N LEU A 221 -16.42 -4.49 12.16
CA LEU A 221 -16.42 -3.26 11.36
C LEU A 221 -16.33 -3.64 9.88
N ARG A 222 -16.83 -2.77 8.99
CA ARG A 222 -16.81 -3.04 7.54
C ARG A 222 -15.38 -3.19 7.01
N TRP A 223 -14.43 -2.40 7.49
CA TRP A 223 -13.04 -2.40 6.99
C TRP A 223 -12.04 -2.86 8.03
N GLY A 224 -11.49 -1.94 8.81
CA GLY A 224 -10.44 -2.20 9.79
C GLY A 224 -10.59 -1.34 11.02
N HIS A 225 -9.77 -1.63 12.02
CA HIS A 225 -9.74 -0.90 13.26
C HIS A 225 -8.57 0.10 13.25
N GLY A 226 -8.87 1.40 13.34
CA GLY A 226 -7.82 2.44 13.44
C GLY A 226 -7.16 2.46 14.82
N ALA A 227 -6.23 3.40 15.02
CA ALA A 227 -5.35 3.55 16.19
C ALA A 227 -6.00 3.84 17.57
N GLY A 228 -7.12 3.20 17.90
CA GLY A 228 -7.85 3.34 19.16
C GLY A 228 -8.93 4.43 19.11
N TYR A 229 -9.74 4.50 20.17
CA TYR A 229 -10.94 5.36 20.30
C TYR A 229 -12.12 5.01 19.38
N ASN A 230 -12.20 3.76 18.92
CA ASN A 230 -13.29 3.19 18.11
C ASN A 230 -13.49 3.90 16.76
N TYR A 231 -12.43 4.45 16.16
CA TYR A 231 -12.50 4.88 14.77
C TYR A 231 -12.32 3.69 13.84
N GLN A 232 -13.19 3.59 12.84
CA GLN A 232 -13.00 2.72 11.71
C GLN A 232 -12.07 3.39 10.68
N VAL A 233 -11.27 2.59 9.97
CA VAL A 233 -10.52 3.03 8.79
C VAL A 233 -11.35 2.84 7.51
N PHE A 234 -11.27 3.77 6.57
CA PHE A 234 -12.08 3.76 5.34
C PHE A 234 -11.19 3.91 4.10
N PRO A 235 -11.34 3.03 3.09
CA PRO A 235 -10.53 3.08 1.88
C PRO A 235 -10.56 4.47 1.27
N TYR A 236 -9.39 4.97 0.93
CA TYR A 236 -9.18 6.29 0.35
C TYR A 236 -9.64 7.46 1.22
N ARG A 237 -10.03 7.23 2.48
CA ARG A 237 -10.46 8.28 3.42
C ARG A 237 -9.66 8.32 4.70
N THR A 238 -8.80 7.34 4.95
CA THR A 238 -7.98 7.30 6.16
C THR A 238 -6.51 7.47 5.84
N ILE A 239 -5.84 8.29 6.65
CA ILE A 239 -4.38 8.31 6.72
C ILE A 239 -3.88 7.97 8.12
N ALA A 240 -2.81 7.18 8.19
CA ALA A 240 -2.03 6.96 9.38
C ALA A 240 -0.89 7.98 9.45
N VAL A 241 -0.70 8.58 10.62
CA VAL A 241 0.32 9.63 10.84
C VAL A 241 1.10 9.38 12.12
N ASN A 242 2.23 10.08 12.25
CA ASN A 242 2.92 10.26 13.53
C ASN A 242 2.31 11.45 14.28
N PHE A 243 1.54 11.20 15.34
CA PHE A 243 0.85 12.28 16.07
C PHE A 243 1.80 13.28 16.74
N SER A 244 2.91 12.82 17.31
CA SER A 244 3.91 13.70 17.94
C SER A 244 4.57 14.60 16.88
N GLY A 245 4.91 14.00 15.73
CA GLY A 245 5.35 14.71 14.55
C GLY A 245 4.33 15.77 14.15
N LEU A 246 3.10 15.36 13.89
CA LEU A 246 1.99 16.23 13.45
C LEU A 246 1.79 17.44 14.37
N CYS A 247 1.79 17.21 15.68
CA CYS A 247 1.66 18.29 16.67
C CYS A 247 2.75 19.36 16.58
N ARG A 248 3.99 19.00 16.22
CA ARG A 248 5.07 19.98 16.07
C ARG A 248 4.85 21.00 14.95
N SER A 249 4.11 20.65 13.89
CA SER A 249 3.77 21.64 12.84
C SER A 249 2.42 22.29 13.04
N LEU A 250 1.58 21.77 13.93
CA LEU A 250 0.31 22.38 14.32
C LEU A 250 0.50 23.20 15.60
N THR A 251 1.46 24.14 15.59
CA THR A 251 1.81 24.98 16.76
C THR A 251 0.64 25.84 17.25
N SER A 252 -0.35 26.10 16.37
CA SER A 252 -1.58 26.84 16.69
C SER A 252 -2.55 26.09 17.61
N ILE A 253 -2.40 24.77 17.80
CA ILE A 253 -3.26 23.99 18.69
C ILE A 253 -2.63 23.89 20.08
N ARG A 254 -3.11 24.71 21.02
CA ARG A 254 -2.72 24.63 22.44
C ARG A 254 -3.04 23.22 23.00
N GLY A 255 -2.06 22.58 23.63
CA GLY A 255 -2.22 21.24 24.20
C GLY A 255 -2.36 20.13 23.16
N CYS A 256 -1.72 20.29 21.99
CA CYS A 256 -1.73 19.28 20.94
C CYS A 256 -1.26 17.91 21.44
N ALA A 257 -2.10 16.88 21.22
CA ALA A 257 -1.82 15.49 21.56
C ALA A 257 -2.63 14.57 20.64
N LYS A 258 -2.32 13.26 20.63
CA LYS A 258 -3.09 12.25 19.88
C LYS A 258 -4.60 12.37 20.13
N LYS A 259 -5.03 12.51 21.39
CA LYS A 259 -6.45 12.64 21.77
C LYS A 259 -7.13 13.87 21.16
N THR A 260 -6.38 14.93 20.90
CA THR A 260 -6.89 16.17 20.30
C THR A 260 -6.75 16.20 18.78
N LEU A 261 -5.95 15.32 18.17
CA LEU A 261 -5.77 15.28 16.71
C LEU A 261 -6.47 14.10 16.04
N ILE A 262 -6.69 12.98 16.73
CA ILE A 262 -7.35 11.82 16.11
C ILE A 262 -8.77 12.20 15.64
N GLY A 263 -9.10 11.79 14.42
CA GLY A 263 -10.32 12.16 13.70
C GLY A 263 -10.29 13.56 13.09
N LEU A 264 -9.14 14.24 13.03
CA LEU A 264 -9.00 15.51 12.29
C LEU A 264 -9.21 15.28 10.80
N LEU A 265 -10.04 16.11 10.18
CA LEU A 265 -10.18 16.21 8.73
C LEU A 265 -8.99 16.96 8.14
N VAL A 266 -8.43 16.41 7.08
CA VAL A 266 -7.34 17.01 6.31
C VAL A 266 -7.68 17.03 4.83
N TYR A 267 -7.02 17.91 4.11
CA TYR A 267 -7.13 18.07 2.67
C TYR A 267 -5.74 17.94 2.03
N ILE A 268 -5.67 17.21 0.92
CA ILE A 268 -4.48 17.02 0.10
C ILE A 268 -4.79 17.55 -1.31
N PRO A 269 -4.38 18.79 -1.63
CA PRO A 269 -4.71 19.44 -2.91
C PRO A 269 -4.28 18.63 -4.14
N GLU A 270 -3.13 17.97 -4.07
CA GLU A 270 -2.57 17.18 -5.18
C GLU A 270 -3.41 15.94 -5.52
N VAL A 271 -4.19 15.42 -4.55
CA VAL A 271 -5.13 14.33 -4.81
C VAL A 271 -6.37 14.86 -5.54
N ALA A 272 -6.92 15.99 -5.08
CA ALA A 272 -8.10 16.59 -5.70
C ALA A 272 -7.82 17.07 -7.13
N SER A 273 -6.68 17.71 -7.36
CA SER A 273 -6.33 18.28 -8.67
C SER A 273 -6.13 17.23 -9.76
N LYS A 274 -5.78 15.99 -9.38
CA LYS A 274 -5.61 14.86 -10.30
C LYS A 274 -6.92 14.24 -10.78
N LYS A 275 -8.08 14.63 -10.23
CA LYS A 275 -9.41 14.12 -10.62
C LYS A 275 -9.47 12.59 -10.64
N ILE A 276 -8.87 11.97 -9.64
CA ILE A 276 -8.66 10.53 -9.61
C ILE A 276 -10.01 9.81 -9.50
N LYS A 277 -10.34 8.97 -10.48
CA LYS A 277 -11.55 8.14 -10.46
C LYS A 277 -11.44 7.03 -9.43
N MET A 278 -12.35 7.06 -8.47
CA MET A 278 -12.45 6.11 -7.37
C MET A 278 -13.35 4.93 -7.74
N PRO A 279 -13.30 3.81 -6.97
CA PRO A 279 -14.31 2.77 -7.07
C PRO A 279 -15.70 3.39 -6.96
N GLY A 280 -16.61 3.05 -7.88
CA GLY A 280 -17.92 3.70 -8.02
C GLY A 280 -17.96 4.91 -8.96
N GLY A 281 -16.83 5.29 -9.57
CA GLY A 281 -16.77 6.28 -10.67
C GLY A 281 -16.66 7.75 -10.25
N ALA A 282 -16.89 8.07 -8.98
CA ALA A 282 -16.73 9.42 -8.45
C ALA A 282 -15.25 9.86 -8.45
N GLU A 283 -15.01 11.18 -8.55
CA GLU A 283 -13.67 11.74 -8.38
C GLU A 283 -13.35 11.90 -6.89
N HIS A 284 -12.08 11.67 -6.54
CA HIS A 284 -11.62 11.91 -5.19
C HIS A 284 -11.51 13.41 -4.90
N ASP A 285 -12.19 13.86 -3.85
CA ASP A 285 -12.26 15.29 -3.48
C ASP A 285 -11.04 15.80 -2.70
N GLY A 286 -10.07 14.94 -2.40
CA GLY A 286 -8.82 15.25 -1.71
C GLY A 286 -8.90 15.26 -0.18
N TYR A 287 -10.06 14.98 0.41
CA TYR A 287 -10.21 14.94 1.87
C TYR A 287 -9.98 13.56 2.47
N PHE A 288 -9.26 13.56 3.58
CA PHE A 288 -8.94 12.37 4.37
C PHE A 288 -9.12 12.66 5.87
N CYS A 289 -9.15 11.59 6.65
CA CYS A 289 -9.27 11.61 8.10
C CYS A 289 -8.04 10.99 8.72
N ILE A 290 -7.48 11.68 9.72
CA ILE A 290 -6.39 11.14 10.55
C ILE A 290 -7.01 10.26 11.63
N THR A 291 -7.36 9.02 11.29
CA THR A 291 -7.98 8.07 12.24
C THR A 291 -7.07 6.92 12.64
N ASP A 292 -5.83 6.94 12.15
CA ASP A 292 -4.88 5.86 12.37
C ASP A 292 -3.45 6.34 12.67
N THR A 293 -2.59 5.42 13.07
CA THR A 293 -1.19 5.65 13.38
C THR A 293 -0.38 4.40 13.12
N GLY A 294 0.93 4.56 13.02
CA GLY A 294 1.86 3.46 12.91
C GLY A 294 3.05 3.66 13.82
N SER A 295 3.89 2.64 13.92
CA SER A 295 5.14 2.78 14.67
C SER A 295 5.96 3.97 14.13
N PRO A 296 6.47 4.85 15.00
CA PRO A 296 7.31 5.99 14.60
C PRO A 296 8.55 5.61 13.79
N TYR A 297 8.99 4.36 13.88
CA TYR A 297 10.08 3.82 13.07
C TYR A 297 9.72 3.77 11.58
N TYR A 298 8.45 3.49 11.25
CA TYR A 298 7.96 3.39 9.88
C TYR A 298 7.23 4.67 9.47
N ILE A 299 6.27 5.15 10.27
CA ILE A 299 5.60 6.43 10.02
C ILE A 299 6.37 7.52 10.76
N ARG A 300 7.37 8.07 10.08
CA ARG A 300 8.11 9.25 10.52
C ARG A 300 7.22 10.49 10.49
N GLU A 301 7.73 11.59 11.03
CA GLU A 301 6.97 12.82 11.26
C GLU A 301 6.34 13.43 10.01
N ASP A 302 6.99 13.28 8.88
CA ASP A 302 6.62 13.78 7.55
C ASP A 302 6.25 12.63 6.59
N ARG A 303 5.98 11.45 7.14
CA ARG A 303 5.42 10.33 6.38
C ARG A 303 3.97 10.13 6.77
N ILE A 304 3.17 9.81 5.77
CA ILE A 304 1.79 9.36 5.96
C ILE A 304 1.60 8.02 5.27
N ASP A 305 0.67 7.23 5.77
CA ASP A 305 0.26 5.98 5.14
C ASP A 305 -1.21 6.07 4.78
N MET A 306 -1.55 5.90 3.51
CA MET A 306 -2.94 6.05 3.04
C MET A 306 -3.61 4.68 2.98
N PHE A 307 -4.76 4.53 3.65
CA PHE A 307 -5.48 3.26 3.66
C PHE A 307 -6.23 3.06 2.35
N VAL A 308 -6.03 1.92 1.69
CA VAL A 308 -6.64 1.63 0.38
C VAL A 308 -7.55 0.41 0.38
N GLY A 309 -7.98 -0.04 1.57
CA GLY A 309 -8.86 -1.19 1.71
C GLY A 309 -8.14 -2.51 1.54
N THR A 310 -8.57 -3.34 0.59
CA THR A 310 -7.95 -4.65 0.28
C THR A 310 -7.20 -4.68 -1.05
N HIS A 311 -7.27 -3.61 -1.84
CA HIS A 311 -6.57 -3.54 -3.14
C HIS A 311 -5.05 -3.74 -3.03
N GLY A 312 -4.48 -3.35 -1.88
CA GLY A 312 -3.04 -3.35 -1.67
C GLY A 312 -2.33 -2.23 -2.42
N GLY A 313 -1.08 -2.49 -2.79
CA GLY A 313 -0.26 -1.56 -3.55
C GLY A 313 0.76 -0.78 -2.72
N GLY A 314 1.73 -0.17 -3.41
CA GLY A 314 2.86 0.53 -2.80
C GLY A 314 4.05 -0.37 -2.43
N ASN A 315 3.86 -1.69 -2.30
CA ASN A 315 4.96 -2.64 -2.15
C ASN A 315 5.60 -2.96 -3.53
N PRO A 316 6.83 -2.48 -3.82
CA PRO A 316 7.44 -2.64 -5.13
C PRO A 316 7.88 -4.08 -5.41
N TYR A 317 7.92 -4.96 -4.40
CA TYR A 317 8.43 -6.32 -4.50
C TYR A 317 7.35 -7.36 -4.86
N LEU A 318 6.16 -6.90 -5.25
CA LEU A 318 5.05 -7.75 -5.72
C LEU A 318 4.95 -7.74 -7.25
N PRO A 319 4.24 -8.67 -7.89
CA PRO A 319 3.91 -8.57 -9.31
C PRO A 319 3.07 -7.33 -9.62
N ALA A 320 3.15 -6.82 -10.85
CA ALA A 320 2.51 -5.57 -11.26
C ALA A 320 1.03 -5.44 -10.87
N LYS A 321 0.24 -6.53 -11.03
CA LYS A 321 -1.18 -6.57 -10.65
C LYS A 321 -1.44 -6.22 -9.17
N ARG A 322 -0.47 -6.47 -8.28
CA ARG A 322 -0.55 -6.25 -6.83
C ARG A 322 0.19 -5.00 -6.33
N GLN A 323 0.90 -4.29 -7.20
CA GLN A 323 1.67 -3.09 -6.82
C GLN A 323 0.84 -1.80 -6.77
N SER A 324 -0.37 -1.82 -7.32
CA SER A 324 -1.12 -0.60 -7.64
C SER A 324 -2.46 -0.49 -6.92
N ASN A 325 -2.99 0.73 -6.86
CA ASN A 325 -4.32 1.07 -6.38
C ASN A 325 -4.81 2.33 -7.11
N HIS A 326 -6.05 2.78 -6.84
CA HIS A 326 -6.63 3.94 -7.53
C HIS A 326 -5.81 5.23 -7.40
N LEU A 327 -5.20 5.49 -6.23
CA LEU A 327 -4.36 6.68 -6.04
C LEU A 327 -3.06 6.59 -6.84
N ILE A 328 -2.40 5.44 -6.85
CA ILE A 328 -1.19 5.20 -7.67
C ILE A 328 -1.51 5.35 -9.17
N ARG A 329 -2.61 4.73 -9.65
CA ARG A 329 -3.06 4.84 -11.05
C ARG A 329 -3.44 6.27 -11.42
N GLY A 330 -3.99 7.02 -10.47
CA GLY A 330 -4.27 8.45 -10.61
C GLY A 330 -3.02 9.34 -10.61
N GLY A 331 -1.82 8.77 -10.43
CA GLY A 331 -0.55 9.49 -10.50
C GLY A 331 -0.06 10.02 -9.15
N ILE A 332 -0.56 9.52 -8.02
CA ILE A 332 0.07 9.72 -6.70
C ILE A 332 1.26 8.79 -6.59
N LYS A 333 2.47 9.35 -6.57
CA LYS A 333 3.71 8.59 -6.43
C LYS A 333 3.92 8.20 -4.97
N ASN A 334 4.11 6.91 -4.68
CA ASN A 334 4.49 6.49 -3.34
C ASN A 334 5.99 6.50 -3.12
N LEU A 335 6.34 6.71 -1.86
CA LEU A 335 7.66 6.47 -1.33
C LEU A 335 7.95 4.96 -1.36
N VAL A 336 9.15 4.59 -1.83
CA VAL A 336 9.64 3.21 -1.90
C VAL A 336 11.03 3.11 -1.25
N PRO A 337 11.45 1.92 -0.78
CA PRO A 337 12.73 1.78 -0.09
C PRO A 337 13.97 2.29 -0.85
N SER A 338 13.99 2.24 -2.18
CA SER A 338 15.10 2.73 -3.01
C SER A 338 15.19 4.26 -3.16
N ASP A 339 14.23 4.99 -2.60
CA ASP A 339 14.32 6.45 -2.51
C ASP A 339 15.43 6.86 -1.53
N TRP A 340 15.76 6.03 -0.54
CA TRP A 340 16.94 6.20 0.30
C TRP A 340 18.18 5.66 -0.40
N LYS A 341 19.18 6.52 -0.60
CA LYS A 341 20.37 6.16 -1.39
C LYS A 341 21.47 5.47 -0.60
N ILE A 342 21.46 5.59 0.74
CA ILE A 342 22.51 4.99 1.59
C ILE A 342 21.88 4.08 2.67
N TRP A 343 22.43 2.87 2.75
CA TRP A 343 22.05 1.83 3.71
C TRP A 343 23.30 1.20 4.32
N ASN A 344 23.27 0.92 5.61
CA ASN A 344 24.36 0.26 6.35
C ASN A 344 24.24 -1.27 6.30
N THR A 345 23.01 -1.78 6.31
CA THR A 345 22.66 -3.20 6.21
C THR A 345 21.44 -3.35 5.30
N ASP A 346 21.03 -4.58 5.01
CA ASP A 346 19.81 -4.85 4.23
C ASP A 346 18.53 -4.23 4.82
N THR A 347 18.51 -3.87 6.10
CA THR A 347 17.32 -3.35 6.78
C THR A 347 17.53 -1.97 7.38
N LYS A 348 18.79 -1.52 7.53
CA LYS A 348 19.13 -0.26 8.22
C LYS A 348 19.53 0.83 7.24
N ARG A 349 18.60 1.76 7.02
CA ARG A 349 18.82 3.03 6.29
C ARG A 349 19.75 3.95 7.07
N VAL A 350 20.52 4.76 6.36
CA VAL A 350 21.18 5.95 6.93
C VAL A 350 20.18 7.09 6.87
N TRP A 351 19.95 7.71 8.03
CA TRP A 351 18.98 8.79 8.19
C TRP A 351 19.72 10.10 8.40
N CYS A 352 19.17 11.15 7.81
CA CYS A 352 19.59 12.50 8.13
C CYS A 352 18.76 13.11 9.24
N ASN A 353 19.36 14.07 9.93
CA ASN A 353 18.59 15.01 10.72
C ASN A 353 17.64 15.77 9.77
N ILE A 354 16.42 16.06 10.23
CA ILE A 354 15.39 16.73 9.43
C ILE A 354 15.91 18.07 8.88
N ALA A 355 16.54 18.90 9.72
CA ALA A 355 17.07 20.20 9.29
C ALA A 355 18.16 20.08 8.21
N GLN A 356 19.02 19.05 8.30
CA GLN A 356 20.05 18.79 7.29
C GLN A 356 19.46 18.24 5.97
N ALA A 357 18.36 17.49 6.06
CA ALA A 357 17.64 17.05 4.88
C ALA A 357 16.93 18.23 4.22
N GLU A 358 16.25 19.09 4.99
CA GLU A 358 15.54 20.27 4.48
C GLU A 358 16.46 21.33 3.88
N SER A 359 17.70 21.48 4.40
CA SER A 359 18.69 22.38 3.82
C SER A 359 19.40 21.84 2.58
N GLY A 360 19.09 20.60 2.15
CA GLY A 360 19.77 19.95 1.03
C GLY A 360 21.18 19.41 1.34
N ALA A 361 21.70 19.61 2.56
CA ALA A 361 23.00 19.10 2.99
C ALA A 361 23.08 17.56 2.97
N CYS A 362 21.92 16.89 3.01
CA CYS A 362 21.81 15.44 2.95
C CYS A 362 21.15 14.93 1.65
N THR A 363 21.95 14.71 0.62
CA THR A 363 21.44 14.30 -0.70
C THR A 363 21.02 12.82 -0.82
N HIS A 364 21.04 12.05 0.26
CA HIS A 364 20.71 10.61 0.23
C HIS A 364 19.36 10.26 0.88
N ASP A 365 18.75 11.23 1.56
CA ASP A 365 17.43 11.11 2.16
C ASP A 365 16.33 11.38 1.12
N TYR A 366 15.19 10.69 1.26
CA TYR A 366 14.08 10.77 0.30
C TYR A 366 13.53 12.18 0.10
N ARG A 367 13.69 13.07 1.08
CA ARG A 367 13.29 14.48 0.93
C ARG A 367 14.01 15.17 -0.23
N ASN A 368 15.25 14.76 -0.51
CA ASN A 368 16.08 15.33 -1.56
C ASN A 368 16.16 14.45 -2.82
N THR A 369 15.97 13.14 -2.67
CA THR A 369 16.09 12.19 -3.80
C THR A 369 14.75 11.84 -4.44
N ALA A 370 13.64 12.15 -3.77
CA ALA A 370 12.27 11.97 -4.26
C ALA A 370 11.34 13.16 -3.86
N PRO A 371 11.77 14.44 -4.04
CA PRO A 371 10.96 15.60 -3.66
C PRO A 371 9.63 15.68 -4.43
N GLU A 372 9.61 15.17 -5.66
CA GLU A 372 8.44 15.13 -6.55
C GLU A 372 7.34 14.17 -6.08
N LYS A 373 7.61 13.37 -5.04
CA LYS A 373 6.63 12.49 -4.39
C LYS A 373 5.96 13.12 -3.17
N SER A 374 6.40 14.32 -2.78
CA SER A 374 5.80 15.03 -1.66
C SER A 374 4.38 15.51 -1.99
N LEU A 375 3.54 15.60 -0.96
CA LEU A 375 2.18 16.12 -1.00
C LEU A 375 2.03 17.20 0.07
N THR A 376 1.22 18.23 -0.17
CA THR A 376 0.84 19.20 0.85
C THR A 376 -0.28 18.63 1.72
N LEU A 377 -0.07 18.62 3.04
CA LEU A 377 -1.11 18.29 4.01
C LEU A 377 -1.68 19.57 4.61
N GLN A 378 -2.99 19.78 4.46
CA GLN A 378 -3.70 20.89 5.07
C GLN A 378 -4.69 20.38 6.12
N ALA A 379 -4.69 20.97 7.32
CA ALA A 379 -5.65 20.68 8.37
C ALA A 379 -6.85 21.61 8.23
N VAL A 380 -8.05 21.07 8.43
CA VAL A 380 -9.31 21.81 8.22
C VAL A 380 -9.90 22.25 9.56
N PHE A 381 -10.15 23.55 9.69
CA PHE A 381 -10.73 24.18 10.88
C PHE A 381 -11.95 25.01 10.52
N SER A 382 -12.91 25.14 11.44
CA SER A 382 -13.93 26.18 11.35
C SER A 382 -13.32 27.56 11.58
N LYS A 383 -14.04 28.63 11.19
CA LYS A 383 -13.58 30.02 11.32
C LYS A 383 -13.30 30.44 12.77
N ASP A 384 -13.91 29.77 13.75
CA ASP A 384 -13.64 29.95 15.19
C ASP A 384 -12.42 29.14 15.68
N GLY A 385 -11.64 28.53 14.78
CA GLY A 385 -10.41 27.81 15.08
C GLY A 385 -10.61 26.38 15.59
N LYS A 386 -11.84 25.83 15.59
CA LYS A 386 -12.07 24.44 16.02
C LYS A 386 -11.75 23.46 14.89
N PRO A 387 -11.12 22.30 15.18
CA PRO A 387 -10.82 21.30 14.17
C PRO A 387 -12.10 20.65 13.64
N VAL A 388 -12.22 20.53 12.32
CA VAL A 388 -13.30 19.76 11.70
C VAL A 388 -13.03 18.27 11.94
N ARG A 389 -14.06 17.55 12.44
CA ARG A 389 -13.93 16.16 12.88
C ARG A 389 -14.62 15.19 11.95
N CYS A 390 -13.96 14.07 11.71
CA CYS A 390 -14.53 12.91 11.07
C CYS A 390 -15.43 12.10 12.01
N ASN A 391 -16.37 11.38 11.42
CA ASN A 391 -17.19 10.38 12.10
C ASN A 391 -16.35 9.18 12.52
N LYS A 392 -16.68 8.63 13.70
CA LYS A 392 -15.99 7.44 14.24
C LYS A 392 -16.39 6.18 13.50
N ASN A 393 -17.71 5.96 13.41
CA ASN A 393 -18.36 4.83 12.75
C ASN A 393 -19.62 5.35 12.02
N PRO A 394 -19.45 6.06 10.89
CA PRO A 394 -20.55 6.57 10.08
C PRO A 394 -21.39 5.51 9.38
#